data_AF-A0AAW0TMC3-F1
#
_entry.id   AF-A0AAW0TMC3-F1
#
_cell.length_a   1.000
_cell.length_b   1.000
_cell.length_c   1.000
_cell.angle_alpha   90.00
_cell.angle_beta   90.00
_cell.angle_gamma   90.00
#
_symmetry.space_group_name_H-M   'P 1'
#
loop_
_entity.id
_entity.type
_entity.pdbx_description
1 polymer ?
#
loop_
_entity_poly.entity_id
_entity_poly.type
_entity_poly.pdbx_seq_one_letter_code
_entity_poly.pdbx_strand_id
1 'polypeptide(L)'
;MTGSVAIQLGGLPVYVRALDNGLFTAGAPHDQGDGPSPEEVLTAVPAGDERIAFKSGYNKYLGVDGAGRVVGRADAIGPREMWQPVFQDEQTALLGANDCFLGRDEEDNVVAINQRAGPDQMVVVRSNTIRECDRPKEVPEEERGKLKDVEKNYVKKFQKFQDKRLRINEDGVAELKAARNEGSLHEALLDRRSKMKADRYCK
;
A
#
# COMPACT_ATOMS: atom_id res chain seq x y z
N MET A 1 -3.10 0.50 -2.94
CA MET A 1 -3.67 1.82 -3.30
C MET A 1 -4.96 2.01 -2.51
N THR A 2 -5.08 3.10 -1.75
CA THR A 2 -6.18 3.35 -0.80
C THR A 2 -6.51 4.83 -0.71
N GLY A 3 -7.75 5.17 -0.36
CA GLY A 3 -8.18 6.55 -0.13
C GLY A 3 -8.77 7.22 -1.36
N SER A 4 -8.78 8.56 -1.37
CA SER A 4 -9.36 9.35 -2.46
C SER A 4 -8.48 9.26 -3.71
N VAL A 5 -9.09 8.86 -4.82
CA VAL A 5 -8.43 8.67 -6.12
C VAL A 5 -9.30 9.18 -7.27
N ALA A 6 -8.67 9.45 -8.40
CA ALA A 6 -9.33 9.65 -9.69
C ALA A 6 -8.68 8.72 -10.72
N ILE A 7 -9.49 8.16 -11.61
CA ILE A 7 -9.03 7.24 -12.67
C ILE A 7 -9.06 8.01 -13.98
N GLN A 8 -7.88 8.36 -14.50
CA GLN A 8 -7.75 8.98 -15.80
C GLN A 8 -7.79 7.92 -16.89
N LEU A 9 -8.58 8.13 -17.93
CA LEU A 9 -8.77 7.18 -19.03
C LEU A 9 -7.83 7.51 -20.20
N GLY A 10 -7.06 6.52 -20.62
CA GLY A 10 -6.07 6.65 -21.69
C GLY A 10 -4.98 7.68 -21.39
N GLY A 11 -4.36 8.18 -22.46
CA GLY A 11 -3.44 9.33 -22.41
C GLY A 11 -4.16 10.69 -22.44
N LEU A 12 -5.48 10.72 -22.30
CA LEU A 12 -6.30 11.92 -22.43
C LEU A 12 -6.59 12.55 -21.05
N PRO A 13 -6.79 13.87 -20.94
CA PRO A 13 -7.08 14.54 -19.68
C PRO A 13 -8.56 14.37 -19.26
N VAL A 14 -9.08 13.15 -19.31
CA VAL A 14 -10.46 12.81 -18.93
C VAL A 14 -10.46 11.75 -17.84
N TYR A 15 -11.39 11.88 -16.89
CA TYR A 15 -11.53 10.96 -15.76
C TYR A 15 -12.83 10.16 -15.83
N VAL A 16 -12.86 9.03 -15.14
CA VAL A 16 -14.11 8.27 -14.90
C VAL A 16 -15.03 9.14 -14.04
N ARG A 17 -16.20 9.51 -14.59
CA ARG A 17 -17.25 10.29 -13.93
C ARG A 17 -18.43 9.40 -13.56
N ALA A 18 -18.88 9.50 -12.31
CA ALA A 18 -20.10 8.84 -11.85
C ALA A 18 -21.35 9.66 -12.22
N LEU A 19 -22.40 8.99 -12.65
CA LEU A 19 -23.72 9.58 -12.90
C LEU A 19 -24.72 9.16 -11.82
N ASP A 20 -25.74 10.00 -11.59
CA ASP A 20 -26.80 9.77 -10.60
C ASP A 20 -27.70 8.56 -10.92
N ASN A 21 -27.76 8.15 -12.20
CA ASN A 21 -28.45 6.97 -12.68
C ASN A 21 -27.68 5.65 -12.44
N GLY A 22 -26.52 5.72 -11.79
CA GLY A 22 -25.67 4.56 -11.48
C GLY A 22 -24.87 4.03 -12.67
N LEU A 23 -24.66 4.85 -13.71
CA LEU A 23 -23.74 4.60 -14.80
C LEU A 23 -22.45 5.42 -14.64
N PHE A 24 -21.46 5.12 -15.48
CA PHE A 24 -20.19 5.85 -15.54
C PHE A 24 -19.87 6.26 -16.98
N THR A 25 -19.33 7.45 -17.14
CA THR A 25 -18.91 8.02 -18.42
C THR A 25 -17.53 8.66 -18.30
N ALA A 26 -16.85 8.92 -19.42
CA ALA A 26 -15.70 9.79 -19.44
C ALA A 26 -16.18 11.24 -19.17
N GLY A 27 -15.55 11.92 -18.22
CA GLY A 27 -15.80 13.32 -17.94
C GLY A 27 -15.39 14.23 -19.10
N ALA A 28 -15.69 15.51 -18.96
CA ALA A 28 -15.18 16.52 -19.90
C ALA A 28 -13.65 16.59 -19.80
N PRO A 29 -12.93 16.92 -20.89
CA PRO A 29 -11.50 17.18 -20.83
C PRO A 29 -11.17 18.28 -19.84
N HIS A 30 -10.12 18.06 -19.05
CA HIS A 30 -9.60 19.01 -18.06
C HIS A 30 -8.41 19.79 -18.62
N ASP A 31 -8.29 21.06 -18.23
CA ASP A 31 -7.14 21.89 -18.57
C ASP A 31 -5.93 21.55 -17.69
N GLN A 32 -4.74 22.03 -18.11
CA GLN A 32 -3.52 21.79 -17.36
C GLN A 32 -3.58 22.47 -15.98
N GLY A 33 -3.50 21.65 -14.92
CA GLY A 33 -3.53 22.11 -13.53
C GLY A 33 -4.89 21.93 -12.86
N ASP A 34 -5.93 21.61 -13.63
CA ASP A 34 -7.24 21.30 -13.08
C ASP A 34 -7.23 19.94 -12.38
N GLY A 35 -7.90 19.90 -11.23
CA GLY A 35 -8.17 18.67 -10.49
C GLY A 35 -9.46 18.01 -10.97
N PRO A 36 -9.67 16.73 -10.63
CA PRO A 36 -10.92 16.05 -10.95
C PRO A 36 -12.12 16.76 -10.33
N SER A 37 -13.24 16.75 -11.05
CA SER A 37 -14.53 17.20 -10.54
C SER A 37 -14.98 16.30 -9.38
N PRO A 38 -15.87 16.78 -8.46
CA PRO A 38 -16.37 15.95 -7.36
C PRO A 38 -16.95 14.59 -7.78
N GLU A 39 -17.60 14.54 -8.95
CA GLU A 39 -18.20 13.33 -9.52
C GLU A 39 -17.18 12.35 -10.13
N GLU A 40 -15.93 12.80 -10.32
CA GLU A 40 -14.80 12.01 -10.82
C GLU A 40 -13.89 11.50 -9.70
N VAL A 41 -14.16 11.92 -8.46
CA VAL A 41 -13.43 11.47 -7.27
C VAL A 41 -14.07 10.18 -6.75
N LEU A 42 -13.27 9.13 -6.67
CA LEU A 42 -13.62 7.84 -6.15
C LEU A 42 -12.85 7.56 -4.84
N THR A 43 -13.33 6.60 -4.07
CA THR A 43 -12.62 6.06 -2.91
C THR A 43 -12.12 4.65 -3.23
N ALA A 44 -10.81 4.46 -3.29
CA ALA A 44 -10.18 3.15 -3.42
C ALA A 44 -10.13 2.44 -2.07
N VAL A 45 -10.65 1.22 -2.01
CA VAL A 45 -10.71 0.37 -0.83
C VAL A 45 -10.07 -0.99 -1.16
N PRO A 46 -9.15 -1.52 -0.33
CA PRO A 46 -8.63 -2.87 -0.52
C PRO A 46 -9.75 -3.90 -0.49
N ALA A 47 -9.75 -4.84 -1.43
CA ALA A 47 -10.78 -5.88 -1.56
C ALA A 47 -10.25 -7.31 -1.32
N GLY A 48 -8.99 -7.46 -0.89
CA GLY A 48 -8.31 -8.76 -0.72
C GLY A 48 -7.60 -9.21 -2.00
N ASP A 49 -6.67 -10.16 -1.89
CA ASP A 49 -5.91 -10.76 -3.01
C ASP A 49 -5.35 -9.75 -4.01
N GLU A 50 -4.75 -8.67 -3.50
CA GLU A 50 -4.20 -7.54 -4.29
C GLU A 50 -5.23 -6.78 -5.15
N ARG A 51 -6.53 -7.05 -4.96
CA ARG A 51 -7.63 -6.35 -5.62
C ARG A 51 -8.08 -5.13 -4.85
N ILE A 52 -8.72 -4.24 -5.59
CA ILE A 52 -9.22 -2.95 -5.13
C ILE A 52 -10.66 -2.81 -5.57
N ALA A 53 -11.50 -2.24 -4.71
CA ALA A 53 -12.82 -1.75 -5.08
C ALA A 53 -12.81 -0.22 -5.11
N PHE A 54 -13.57 0.36 -6.03
CA PHE A 54 -13.74 1.81 -6.10
C PHE A 54 -15.17 2.18 -5.71
N LYS A 55 -15.31 3.17 -4.83
CA LYS A 55 -16.62 3.70 -4.41
C LYS A 55 -16.84 5.09 -4.98
N SER A 56 -17.98 5.33 -5.61
CA SER A 56 -18.35 6.64 -6.14
C SER A 56 -18.82 7.61 -5.04
N GLY A 57 -18.90 8.89 -5.38
CA GLY A 57 -19.52 9.91 -4.53
C GLY A 57 -20.98 9.64 -4.18
N TYR A 58 -21.67 8.80 -4.96
CA TYR A 58 -23.04 8.33 -4.69
C TYR A 58 -23.10 7.16 -3.69
N ASN A 59 -21.99 6.85 -3.02
CA ASN A 59 -21.86 5.78 -2.03
C ASN A 59 -22.13 4.38 -2.60
N LYS A 60 -21.84 4.18 -3.89
CA LYS A 60 -22.01 2.90 -4.60
C LYS A 60 -20.68 2.41 -5.17
N TYR A 61 -20.51 1.10 -5.20
CA TYR A 61 -19.29 0.48 -5.72
C TYR A 61 -19.31 0.31 -7.22
N LEU A 62 -18.16 0.57 -7.83
CA LEU A 62 -17.87 0.44 -9.26
C LEU A 62 -17.75 -1.05 -9.61
N GLY A 63 -18.71 -1.59 -10.34
CA GLY A 63 -18.71 -2.99 -10.76
C GLY A 63 -19.03 -3.17 -12.23
N VAL A 64 -18.75 -4.37 -12.75
CA VAL A 64 -19.04 -4.72 -14.15
C VAL A 64 -20.32 -5.55 -14.23
N ASP A 65 -21.24 -5.15 -15.11
CA ASP A 65 -22.47 -5.91 -15.36
C ASP A 65 -22.26 -7.06 -16.37
N GLY A 66 -23.32 -7.84 -16.64
CA GLY A 66 -23.24 -8.99 -17.54
C GLY A 66 -22.97 -8.65 -19.01
N ALA A 67 -23.15 -7.39 -19.42
CA ALA A 67 -22.85 -6.90 -20.76
C ALA A 67 -21.46 -6.26 -20.84
N GLY A 68 -20.69 -6.23 -19.74
CA GLY A 68 -19.39 -5.58 -19.68
C GLY A 68 -19.48 -4.06 -19.47
N ARG A 69 -20.65 -3.50 -19.11
CA ARG A 69 -20.77 -2.08 -18.76
C ARG A 69 -20.37 -1.85 -17.31
N VAL A 70 -19.75 -0.72 -17.04
CA VAL A 70 -19.38 -0.34 -15.68
C VAL A 70 -20.54 0.41 -15.02
N VAL A 71 -20.97 -0.06 -13.85
CA VAL A 71 -22.16 0.40 -13.14
C VAL A 71 -21.87 0.62 -11.66
N GLY A 72 -22.66 1.49 -11.03
CA GLY A 72 -22.49 1.97 -9.66
C GLY A 72 -23.76 1.76 -8.86
N ARG A 73 -24.16 0.49 -8.68
CA ARG A 73 -25.44 0.13 -8.08
C ARG A 73 -25.32 -0.67 -6.79
N ALA A 74 -24.14 -1.21 -6.50
CA ALA A 74 -23.91 -2.06 -5.33
C ALA A 74 -23.58 -1.23 -4.08
N ASP A 75 -24.19 -1.59 -2.94
CA ASP A 75 -23.87 -1.03 -1.62
C ASP A 75 -22.72 -1.78 -0.92
N ALA A 76 -22.31 -2.93 -1.45
CA ALA A 76 -21.26 -3.78 -0.91
C ALA A 76 -20.28 -4.22 -2.00
N ILE A 77 -19.07 -4.60 -1.58
CA ILE A 77 -18.04 -5.15 -2.46
C ILE A 77 -18.36 -6.64 -2.66
N GLY A 78 -18.86 -6.98 -3.85
CA GLY A 78 -18.94 -8.36 -4.32
C GLY A 78 -17.89 -8.64 -5.39
N PRO A 79 -17.94 -9.83 -6.01
CA PRO A 79 -17.00 -10.20 -7.07
C PRO A 79 -16.93 -9.21 -8.22
N ARG A 80 -18.07 -8.62 -8.62
CA ARG A 80 -18.17 -7.69 -9.75
C ARG A 80 -17.50 -6.36 -9.49
N GLU A 81 -17.36 -5.97 -8.22
CA GLU A 81 -16.79 -4.70 -7.78
C GLU A 81 -15.28 -4.78 -7.52
N MET A 82 -14.69 -5.98 -7.65
CA MET A 82 -13.26 -6.19 -7.47
C MET A 82 -12.50 -5.97 -8.78
N TRP A 83 -11.52 -5.06 -8.73
CA TRP A 83 -10.63 -4.73 -9.84
C TRP A 83 -9.20 -5.11 -9.49
N GLN A 84 -8.47 -5.69 -10.43
CA GLN A 84 -7.06 -5.99 -10.29
C GLN A 84 -6.24 -4.99 -11.11
N PRO A 85 -5.41 -4.17 -10.46
CA PRO A 85 -4.41 -3.38 -11.15
C PRO A 85 -3.39 -4.29 -11.82
N VAL A 86 -3.09 -4.03 -13.08
CA VAL A 86 -2.05 -4.71 -13.85
C VAL A 86 -1.02 -3.66 -14.24
N PHE A 87 0.25 -3.93 -13.92
CA PHE A 87 1.38 -3.06 -14.22
C PHE A 87 2.31 -3.76 -15.20
N GLN A 88 2.58 -3.11 -16.34
CA GLN A 88 3.48 -3.63 -17.36
C GLN A 88 4.11 -2.47 -18.13
N ASP A 89 5.42 -2.50 -18.35
CA ASP A 89 6.15 -1.50 -19.17
C ASP A 89 5.84 -0.04 -18.78
N GLU A 90 5.80 0.23 -17.46
CA GLU A 90 5.43 1.54 -16.86
C GLU A 90 3.98 2.00 -17.12
N GLN A 91 3.17 1.17 -17.75
CA GLN A 91 1.74 1.39 -17.96
C GLN A 91 0.92 0.68 -16.88
N THR A 92 -0.28 1.19 -16.65
CA THR A 92 -1.24 0.61 -15.71
C THR A 92 -2.57 0.39 -16.42
N ALA A 93 -3.18 -0.77 -16.19
CA ALA A 93 -4.54 -1.08 -16.62
C ALA A 93 -5.34 -1.66 -15.43
N LEU A 94 -6.67 -1.64 -15.51
CA LEU A 94 -7.56 -2.20 -14.48
C LEU A 94 -8.34 -3.38 -15.06
N LEU A 95 -8.08 -4.58 -14.56
CA LEU A 95 -8.77 -5.81 -14.94
C LEU A 95 -10.01 -6.01 -14.07
N GLY A 96 -11.17 -6.11 -14.71
CA GLY A 96 -12.45 -6.39 -14.06
C GLY A 96 -12.66 -7.88 -13.78
N ALA A 97 -13.74 -8.19 -13.05
CA ALA A 97 -14.10 -9.56 -12.68
C ALA A 97 -14.54 -10.45 -13.86
N ASN A 98 -14.74 -9.87 -15.04
CA ASN A 98 -15.08 -10.54 -16.29
C ASN A 98 -13.85 -10.79 -17.19
N ASP A 99 -12.64 -10.66 -16.64
CA ASP A 99 -11.37 -10.82 -17.36
C ASP A 99 -11.19 -9.85 -18.54
N CYS A 100 -11.83 -8.68 -18.47
CA CYS A 100 -11.70 -7.58 -19.41
C CYS A 100 -11.16 -6.32 -18.73
N PHE A 101 -10.43 -5.51 -19.50
CA PHE A 101 -9.86 -4.27 -19.01
C PHE A 101 -10.84 -3.09 -19.09
N LEU A 102 -10.81 -2.24 -18.07
CA LEU A 102 -11.51 -0.96 -18.04
C LEU A 102 -11.07 -0.09 -19.22
N GLY A 103 -12.03 0.53 -19.90
CA GLY A 103 -11.82 1.53 -20.94
C GLY A 103 -13.10 2.31 -21.19
N ARG A 104 -13.21 2.89 -22.38
CA ARG A 104 -14.40 3.60 -22.85
C ARG A 104 -14.82 3.11 -24.23
N ASP A 105 -16.11 3.24 -24.55
CA ASP A 105 -16.63 3.03 -25.90
C ASP A 105 -16.66 4.35 -26.71
N GLU A 106 -17.19 4.29 -27.94
CA GLU A 106 -17.31 5.43 -28.85
C GLU A 106 -18.29 6.51 -28.37
N GLU A 107 -19.17 6.18 -27.42
CA GLU A 107 -20.14 7.07 -26.81
C GLU A 107 -19.66 7.60 -25.44
N ASP A 108 -18.38 7.43 -25.13
CA ASP A 108 -17.76 7.80 -23.85
C ASP A 108 -18.36 7.08 -22.62
N ASN A 109 -19.05 5.96 -22.81
CA ASN A 109 -19.47 5.12 -21.68
C ASN A 109 -18.26 4.34 -21.16
N VAL A 110 -18.16 4.19 -19.84
CA VAL A 110 -17.12 3.38 -19.22
C VAL A 110 -17.51 1.90 -19.29
N VAL A 111 -16.63 1.09 -19.88
CA VAL A 111 -16.88 -0.32 -20.18
C VAL A 111 -15.66 -1.18 -19.85
N ALA A 112 -15.87 -2.48 -19.69
CA ALA A 112 -14.85 -3.51 -19.55
C ALA A 112 -15.20 -4.67 -20.49
N ILE A 113 -14.92 -4.50 -21.78
CA ILE A 113 -15.28 -5.46 -22.84
C ILE A 113 -14.07 -6.08 -23.55
N ASN A 114 -12.89 -5.45 -23.44
CA ASN A 114 -11.69 -5.89 -24.14
C ASN A 114 -10.80 -6.75 -23.24
N GLN A 115 -10.53 -7.99 -23.65
CA GLN A 115 -9.62 -8.90 -22.94
C GLN A 115 -8.13 -8.53 -23.09
N ARG A 116 -7.80 -7.67 -24.06
CA ARG A 116 -6.43 -7.19 -24.28
C ARG A 116 -6.39 -5.68 -24.01
N ALA A 117 -5.44 -5.26 -23.19
CA ALA A 117 -5.22 -3.86 -22.91
C ALA A 117 -4.53 -3.19 -24.11
N GLY A 118 -5.28 -2.36 -24.84
CA GLY A 118 -4.74 -1.44 -25.84
C GLY A 118 -4.57 -0.03 -25.27
N PRO A 119 -4.25 0.97 -26.11
CA PRO A 119 -4.08 2.37 -25.69
C PRO A 119 -5.29 2.94 -24.91
N ASP A 120 -6.51 2.55 -25.29
CA ASP A 120 -7.75 3.03 -24.66
C ASP A 120 -8.09 2.33 -23.32
N GLN A 121 -7.33 1.30 -22.95
CA GLN A 121 -7.46 0.59 -21.66
C GLN A 121 -6.36 0.97 -20.66
N MET A 122 -5.39 1.77 -21.10
CA MET A 122 -4.38 2.31 -20.19
C MET A 122 -5.01 3.38 -19.31
N VAL A 123 -4.69 3.36 -18.03
CA VAL A 123 -5.21 4.31 -17.05
C VAL A 123 -4.10 4.92 -16.23
N VAL A 124 -4.33 6.12 -15.74
CA VAL A 124 -3.50 6.74 -14.70
C VAL A 124 -4.35 6.92 -13.46
N VAL A 125 -4.05 6.13 -12.42
CA VAL A 125 -4.74 6.30 -11.14
C VAL A 125 -4.00 7.34 -10.31
N ARG A 126 -4.64 8.50 -10.16
CA ARG A 126 -4.12 9.63 -9.37
C ARG A 126 -4.67 9.53 -7.96
N SER A 127 -3.85 9.75 -6.94
CA SER A 127 -4.29 9.78 -5.54
C SER A 127 -4.00 11.13 -4.91
N ASN A 128 -4.96 11.63 -4.14
CA ASN A 128 -4.78 12.80 -3.27
C ASN A 128 -4.30 12.42 -1.85
N THR A 129 -3.88 11.16 -1.67
CA THR A 129 -3.35 10.69 -0.39
C THR A 129 -1.87 11.06 -0.27
N ILE A 130 -1.45 11.45 0.93
CA ILE A 130 -0.02 11.68 1.23
C ILE A 130 0.73 10.38 0.92
N ARG A 131 1.70 10.46 0.02
CA ARG A 131 2.60 9.34 -0.27
C ARG A 131 3.36 9.02 1.03
N GLU A 132 3.00 7.94 1.70
CA GLU A 132 3.85 7.36 2.73
C GLU A 132 5.11 6.86 2.02
N CYS A 133 6.14 7.70 1.97
CA CYS A 133 7.50 7.25 1.65
C CYS A 133 7.87 6.25 2.75
N ASP A 134 8.29 5.05 2.33
CA ASP A 134 8.71 3.93 3.19
C ASP A 134 8.96 4.36 4.63
N ARG A 135 8.06 3.96 5.54
CA ARG A 135 8.39 3.99 6.96
C ARG A 135 9.77 3.31 7.06
N PRO A 136 10.79 3.96 7.64
CA PRO A 136 12.07 3.31 7.83
C PRO A 136 11.78 1.97 8.52
N LYS A 137 12.30 0.87 7.94
CA LYS A 137 12.09 -0.52 8.37
C LYS A 137 11.78 -0.54 9.85
N GLU A 138 10.59 -1.01 10.22
CA GLU A 138 10.09 -0.97 11.59
C GLU A 138 11.15 -1.56 12.51
N VAL A 139 11.96 -0.69 13.12
CA VAL A 139 13.04 -1.11 14.00
C VAL A 139 12.34 -1.72 15.21
N PRO A 140 12.62 -3.01 15.54
CA PRO A 140 12.03 -3.65 16.70
C PRO A 140 12.17 -2.75 17.92
N GLU A 141 11.17 -2.71 18.79
CA GLU A 141 11.16 -1.80 19.95
C GLU A 141 12.45 -1.90 20.79
N GLU A 142 13.02 -3.10 20.82
CA GLU A 142 14.26 -3.45 21.51
C GLU A 142 15.51 -2.80 20.90
N GLU A 143 15.46 -2.45 19.61
CA GLU A 143 16.55 -1.83 18.83
C GLU A 143 16.36 -0.31 18.65
N ARG A 144 15.25 0.23 19.18
CA ARG A 144 14.97 1.67 19.15
C ARG A 144 15.85 2.41 20.15
N GLY A 145 16.49 3.48 19.70
CA GLY A 145 17.31 4.36 20.54
C GLY A 145 18.81 4.13 20.44
N LYS A 146 19.54 4.59 21.48
CA LYS A 146 21.01 4.53 21.53
C LYS A 146 21.46 3.10 21.81
N LEU A 147 22.55 2.67 21.17
CA LEU A 147 23.11 1.31 21.34
C LEU A 147 23.37 0.92 22.79
N LYS A 148 23.73 1.88 23.66
CA LYS A 148 23.88 1.65 25.11
C LYS A 148 22.58 1.25 25.79
N ASP A 149 21.45 1.81 25.35
CA ASP A 149 20.14 1.53 25.93
C ASP A 149 19.56 0.22 25.38
N VAL A 150 19.83 -0.07 24.09
CA VAL A 150 19.56 -1.37 23.46
C VAL A 150 20.29 -2.49 24.21
N GLU A 151 21.60 -2.36 24.44
CA GLU A 151 22.40 -3.33 25.19
C GLU A 151 21.90 -3.50 26.63
N LYS A 152 21.58 -2.41 27.33
CA LYS A 152 21.00 -2.45 28.68
C LYS A 152 19.68 -3.21 28.73
N ASN A 153 18.75 -2.88 27.84
CA ASN A 153 17.43 -3.53 27.78
C ASN A 153 17.57 -5.02 27.49
N TYR A 154 18.49 -5.35 26.58
CA TYR A 154 18.80 -6.73 26.22
C TYR A 154 19.39 -7.51 27.39
N VAL A 155 20.46 -7.01 28.03
CA VAL A 155 21.13 -7.65 29.18
C VAL A 155 20.18 -7.81 30.38
N LYS A 156 19.31 -6.83 30.62
CA LYS A 156 18.33 -6.85 31.72
C LYS A 156 17.37 -8.04 31.63
N LYS A 157 17.02 -8.50 30.42
CA LYS A 157 16.14 -9.67 30.22
C LYS A 157 16.78 -10.98 30.69
N PHE A 158 18.11 -11.08 30.67
CA PHE A 158 18.80 -12.37 30.79
C PHE A 158 19.75 -12.50 32.00
N GLN A 159 20.07 -11.41 32.70
CA GLN A 159 20.84 -11.48 33.95
C GLN A 159 19.99 -11.85 35.17
N LYS A 160 20.60 -12.55 36.13
CA LYS A 160 20.00 -12.82 37.46
C LYS A 160 20.29 -11.65 38.41
N PHE A 161 19.23 -11.03 38.96
CA PHE A 161 19.31 -9.88 39.87
C PHE A 161 19.52 -10.25 41.35
N GLN A 162 20.34 -11.26 41.67
CA GLN A 162 20.55 -11.65 43.08
C GLN A 162 21.18 -10.52 43.91
N ASP A 163 22.10 -9.74 43.32
CA ASP A 163 22.81 -8.64 44.00
C ASP A 163 22.20 -7.24 43.77
N LYS A 164 20.99 -7.15 43.16
CA LYS A 164 20.36 -5.88 42.73
C LYS A 164 21.21 -4.98 41.80
N ARG A 165 22.35 -5.46 41.28
CA ARG A 165 23.25 -4.71 40.39
C ARG A 165 23.20 -5.29 38.97
N LEU A 166 22.98 -4.44 37.97
CA LEU A 166 23.09 -4.79 36.55
C LEU A 166 24.56 -4.72 36.13
N ARG A 167 25.09 -5.79 35.54
CA ARG A 167 26.44 -5.79 34.96
C ARG A 167 26.32 -5.59 33.46
N ILE A 168 27.00 -4.61 32.89
CA ILE A 168 27.03 -4.37 31.44
C ILE A 168 28.46 -4.63 30.97
N ASN A 169 28.65 -4.91 29.69
CA ASN A 169 30.01 -5.04 29.15
C ASN A 169 30.75 -3.71 29.35
N GLU A 170 32.00 -3.80 29.76
CA GLU A 170 32.90 -2.64 29.85
C GLU A 170 33.46 -2.27 28.47
N ASP A 171 33.42 -3.21 27.51
CA ASP A 171 33.78 -2.97 26.12
C ASP A 171 32.82 -1.96 25.47
N GLY A 172 33.38 -0.89 24.91
CA GLY A 172 32.62 0.21 24.29
C GLY A 172 31.68 -0.24 23.16
N VAL A 173 30.77 0.64 22.73
CA VAL A 173 29.71 0.33 21.75
C VAL A 173 30.17 0.35 20.28
N ALA A 174 31.47 0.45 20.00
CA ALA A 174 32.00 0.60 18.65
C ALA A 174 31.69 -0.63 17.77
N GLU A 175 31.88 -1.82 18.31
CA GLU A 175 31.56 -3.10 17.68
C GLU A 175 30.06 -3.28 17.43
N LEU A 176 29.21 -2.90 18.40
CA LEU A 176 27.75 -2.90 18.24
C LEU A 176 27.29 -1.95 17.13
N LYS A 177 28.03 -0.86 16.90
CA LYS A 177 27.75 0.08 15.80
C LYS A 177 28.07 -0.53 14.45
N ALA A 178 29.19 -1.26 14.32
CA ALA A 178 29.53 -2.01 13.11
C ALA A 178 28.50 -3.11 12.84
N ALA A 179 28.20 -3.94 13.84
CA ALA A 179 27.23 -5.03 13.74
C ALA A 179 25.81 -4.54 13.40
N ARG A 180 25.41 -3.35 13.89
CA ARG A 180 24.12 -2.74 13.50
C ARG A 180 24.07 -2.37 12.02
N ASN A 181 25.17 -1.88 11.46
CA ASN A 181 25.23 -1.52 10.05
C ASN A 181 25.30 -2.76 9.14
N GLU A 182 25.92 -3.83 9.61
CA GLU A 182 26.07 -5.10 8.90
C GLU A 182 24.87 -6.05 9.06
N GLY A 183 23.94 -5.74 9.97
CA GLY A 183 22.74 -6.55 10.23
C GLY A 183 22.93 -7.72 11.20
N SER A 184 24.08 -7.80 11.87
CA SER A 184 24.48 -8.86 12.82
C SER A 184 24.38 -8.43 14.29
N LEU A 185 23.62 -7.37 14.60
CA LEU A 185 23.53 -6.77 15.94
C LEU A 185 23.17 -7.79 17.04
N HIS A 186 22.22 -8.68 16.76
CA HIS A 186 21.74 -9.67 17.72
C HIS A 186 22.81 -10.73 18.07
N GLU A 187 23.61 -11.13 17.08
CA GLU A 187 24.73 -12.06 17.28
C GLU A 187 25.83 -11.40 18.14
N ALA A 188 26.17 -10.15 17.84
CA ALA A 188 27.16 -9.40 18.62
C ALA A 188 26.70 -9.17 20.08
N LEU A 189 25.41 -8.88 20.30
CA LEU A 189 24.84 -8.77 21.65
C LEU A 189 24.86 -10.11 22.40
N LEU A 190 24.65 -11.22 21.70
CA LEU A 190 24.73 -12.57 22.28
C LEU A 190 26.16 -12.93 22.67
N ASP A 191 27.14 -12.67 21.80
CA ASP A 191 28.56 -12.95 22.07
C ASP A 191 29.10 -12.16 23.28
N ARG A 192 28.67 -10.89 23.41
CA ARG A 192 28.97 -10.09 24.60
C ARG A 192 28.35 -10.68 25.85
N ARG A 193 27.11 -11.16 25.77
CA ARG A 193 26.41 -11.79 26.91
C ARG A 193 27.06 -13.12 27.31
N SER A 194 27.51 -13.93 26.35
CA SER A 194 28.17 -15.21 26.67
C SER A 194 29.48 -15.04 27.42
N LYS A 195 30.17 -13.92 27.24
CA LYS A 195 31.38 -13.58 27.98
C LYS A 195 31.10 -13.12 29.42
N MET A 196 29.85 -12.83 29.78
CA MET A 196 29.46 -12.40 31.13
C MET A 196 29.05 -13.56 32.02
N LYS A 197 29.74 -13.74 33.16
CA LYS A 197 29.40 -14.75 34.20
C LYS A 197 28.03 -14.56 34.89
N ALA A 198 27.31 -13.49 34.58
CA ALA A 198 26.03 -13.13 35.21
C ALA A 198 24.79 -13.49 34.37
N ASP A 199 24.99 -13.97 33.13
CA ASP A 199 23.91 -14.41 32.27
C ASP A 199 23.34 -15.76 32.76
N ARG A 200 22.01 -15.90 32.76
CA ARG A 200 21.32 -17.11 33.23
C ARG A 200 21.44 -18.28 32.26
N TYR A 201 21.59 -18.00 30.97
CA TYR A 201 21.41 -18.95 29.87
C TYR A 201 22.71 -19.24 29.11
N CYS A 202 23.69 -18.34 29.18
CA CYS A 202 25.04 -18.61 28.70
C CYS A 202 25.87 -19.21 29.84
N LYS A 203 26.22 -20.49 29.73
CA LYS A 203 27.14 -21.20 30.64
C LYS A 203 28.41 -21.57 29.92
#